data_AF-A0A2V9CIS3-F1
#
_entry.id   AF-A0A2V9CIS3-F1
#
_cell.length_a   1.000
_cell.length_b   1.000
_cell.length_c   1.000
_cell.angle_alpha   90.00
_cell.angle_beta   90.00
_cell.angle_gamma   90.00
#
_symmetry.space_group_name_H-M   'P 1'
#
loop_
_entity.id
_entity.type
_entity.pdbx_description
1 polymer ?
#
loop_
_entity_poly.entity_id
_entity_poly.type
_entity_poly.pdbx_seq_one_letter_code
_entity_poly.pdbx_strand_id
1 'polypeptide(L)' 'TVERLPGYAPDLNPVETLWGNIKGQELANRCADDLAEVEAAVRGGMKRVGRSSKLPFSFLKHAGLSF' A
#
# COMPACT_ATOMS: atom_id res chain seq x y z
N THR A 1 -13.87 -13.07 8.11
CA THR A 1 -13.04 -13.66 9.18
C THR A 1 -11.88 -12.73 9.46
N VAL A 2 -11.34 -12.72 10.69
CA VAL A 2 -10.15 -11.94 11.04
C VAL A 2 -8.94 -12.88 11.01
N GLU A 3 -7.92 -12.56 10.23
CA GLU A 3 -6.65 -13.28 10.18
C GLU A 3 -5.71 -12.75 11.26
N ARG A 4 -5.16 -13.64 12.10
CA ARG A 4 -4.18 -13.27 13.13
C ARG A 4 -2.76 -13.42 12.59
N LEU A 5 -2.01 -12.33 12.59
CA LEU A 5 -0.61 -12.33 12.23
C LEU A 5 0.28 -12.52 13.46
N PRO A 6 1.43 -13.20 13.33
CA PRO A 6 2.47 -13.21 14.36
C PRO A 6 2.92 -11.78 14.71
N GLY A 7 3.36 -11.58 15.95
CA GLY A 7 3.99 -10.32 16.34
C GLY A 7 5.27 -10.08 15.52
N TYR A 8 5.54 -8.82 15.18
CA TYR A 8 6.75 -8.40 14.44
C TYR A 8 6.94 -9.07 13.06
N ALA A 9 5.86 -9.44 12.36
CA ALA A 9 5.90 -10.00 11.02
C ALA A 9 5.33 -9.01 9.96
N PRO A 10 6.02 -7.88 9.67
CA PRO A 10 5.54 -6.89 8.70
C PRO A 10 5.46 -7.43 7.27
N ASP A 11 6.29 -8.42 6.94
CA ASP A 11 6.28 -9.15 5.66
C ASP A 11 4.97 -9.90 5.41
N LEU A 12 4.24 -10.26 6.47
CA LEU A 12 2.92 -10.90 6.39
C LEU A 12 1.75 -9.90 6.44
N ASN A 13 2.03 -8.60 6.49
CA ASN A 13 1.00 -7.56 6.48
C ASN A 13 0.83 -6.96 5.07
N PRO A 14 -0.30 -7.20 4.37
CA PRO A 14 -0.51 -6.70 3.01
C PRO A 14 -0.51 -5.17 2.91
N VAL A 15 -0.78 -4.47 4.03
CA VAL A 15 -0.74 -2.99 4.09
C VAL A 15 0.69 -2.47 3.90
N GLU A 16 1.73 -3.22 4.31
CA GLU A 16 3.12 -2.82 4.09
C GLU A 16 3.45 -2.81 2.59
N THR A 17 2.94 -3.78 1.83
CA THR A 17 3.14 -3.83 0.37
C THR A 17 2.41 -2.70 -0.33
N LEU A 18 1.20 -2.36 0.12
CA LEU A 18 0.47 -1.17 -0.35
C LEU A 18 1.30 0.10 -0.13
N TRP A 19 1.84 0.30 1.08
CA TRP A 19 2.69 1.44 1.38
C TRP A 19 3.98 1.44 0.56
N GLY A 20 4.61 0.29 0.36
CA GLY A 20 5.76 0.14 -0.54
C GLY A 20 5.45 0.59 -1.96
N ASN A 21 4.28 0.20 -2.49
CA ASN A 21 3.84 0.60 -3.83
C ASN A 21 3.66 2.12 -3.95
N ILE A 22 2.99 2.75 -2.98
CA ILE A 22 2.75 4.21 -3.00
C ILE A 22 4.06 4.98 -2.82
N LYS A 23 4.94 4.51 -1.92
CA LYS A 23 6.26 5.12 -1.70
C LYS A 23 7.14 5.04 -2.95
N GLY A 24 7.13 3.91 -3.64
CA GLY A 24 7.92 3.67 -4.85
C GLY A 24 7.32 4.27 -6.13
N GLN A 25 6.11 4.82 -6.08
CA GLN A 25 5.44 5.44 -7.23
C GLN A 25 5.11 6.89 -6.91
N GLU A 26 3.98 7.18 -6.27
CA GLU A 26 3.54 8.55 -6.01
C GLU A 26 4.53 9.36 -5.17
N LEU A 27 5.23 8.76 -4.22
CA LEU A 27 6.17 9.51 -3.38
C LEU A 27 7.64 9.37 -3.83
N ALA A 28 7.92 8.62 -4.89
CA ALA A 28 9.28 8.40 -5.33
C ALA A 28 9.90 9.71 -5.82
N ASN A 29 11.00 10.13 -5.19
CA ASN A 29 11.73 11.36 -5.51
C ASN A 29 10.88 12.63 -5.53
N ARG A 30 9.74 12.63 -4.82
CA ARG A 30 8.86 13.79 -4.73
C ARG A 30 9.43 14.78 -3.72
N CYS A 31 9.80 15.97 -4.18
CA CYS A 31 10.19 17.10 -3.35
C CYS A 31 8.97 17.98 -3.09
N ALA A 32 8.12 17.56 -2.17
CA ALA A 32 6.90 18.29 -1.84
C ALA A 32 7.20 19.54 -1.01
N ASP A 33 6.53 20.65 -1.33
CA ASP A 33 6.71 21.93 -0.63
C ASP A 33 6.00 21.93 0.73
N ASP A 34 4.91 21.17 0.86
CA ASP A 34 4.13 21.05 2.08
C ASP A 34 3.50 19.66 2.26
N LEU A 35 2.88 19.48 3.43
CA LEU A 35 2.20 18.23 3.77
C LEU A 35 0.93 18.00 2.93
N ALA A 36 0.29 19.05 2.43
CA ALA A 36 -0.93 18.92 1.62
C ALA A 36 -0.63 18.26 0.26
N GLU A 37 0.52 18.57 -0.33
CA GLU A 37 0.98 17.89 -1.55
C GLU A 37 1.25 16.39 -1.29
N VAL A 38 1.89 16.06 -0.18
CA VAL A 38 2.12 14.65 0.21
C VAL A 38 0.80 13.93 0.43
N GLU A 39 -0.16 14.56 1.12
CA GLU A 39 -1.49 13.99 1.33
C GLU A 39 -2.21 13.74 0.00
N ALA A 40 -2.19 14.72 -0.90
CA ALA A 40 -2.80 14.59 -2.22
C ALA A 40 -2.17 13.44 -3.03
N ALA A 41 -0.84 13.30 -2.98
CA ALA A 41 -0.10 12.21 -3.59
C ALA A 41 -0.52 10.84 -3.04
N VAL A 42 -0.55 10.69 -1.71
CA VAL A 42 -0.98 9.44 -1.05
C VAL A 42 -2.43 9.11 -1.42
N ARG A 43 -3.34 10.08 -1.37
CA ARG A 43 -4.75 9.89 -1.78
C ARG A 43 -4.86 9.49 -3.25
N GLY A 44 -4.01 10.05 -4.11
CA GLY A 44 -3.88 9.65 -5.51
C GLY A 44 -3.48 8.17 -5.66
N GLY A 45 -2.45 7.75 -4.93
CA GLY A 45 -1.99 6.37 -4.93
C GLY A 45 -3.04 5.38 -4.42
N MET A 46 -3.74 5.72 -3.33
CA MET A 46 -4.85 4.92 -2.81
C MET A 46 -5.99 4.78 -3.84
N LYS A 47 -6.36 5.88 -4.53
CA LYS A 47 -7.37 5.85 -5.60
C LYS A 47 -6.90 4.99 -6.79
N ARG A 48 -5.63 5.09 -7.20
CA ARG A 48 -5.07 4.27 -8.29
C ARG A 48 -5.12 2.79 -7.94
N VAL A 49 -4.69 2.42 -6.74
CA VAL A 49 -4.76 1.04 -6.25
C VAL A 49 -6.21 0.55 -6.25
N GLY A 50 -7.14 1.34 -5.72
CA GLY A 50 -8.57 0.99 -5.67
C GLY A 50 -9.25 0.85 -7.04
N ARG A 51 -8.71 1.49 -8.09
CA ARG A 51 -9.18 1.35 -9.48
C ARG A 51 -8.67 0.10 -10.19
N SER A 52 -7.72 -0.61 -9.59
CA SER A 52 -7.20 -1.88 -10.12
C SER A 52 -7.76 -3.03 -9.31
N SER A 53 -8.48 -3.96 -9.94
CA SER A 53 -8.84 -5.21 -9.26
C SER A 53 -7.59 -6.03 -8.93
N LYS A 54 -6.54 -5.98 -9.76
CA LYS A 54 -5.34 -6.80 -9.59
C LYS A 54 -4.46 -6.40 -8.41
N LEU A 55 -4.28 -5.10 -8.15
CA LEU A 55 -3.30 -4.63 -7.17
C LEU A 55 -3.62 -5.07 -5.72
N PRO A 56 -4.81 -4.81 -5.17
CA PRO A 56 -5.15 -5.26 -3.82
C PRO A 56 -4.98 -6.77 -3.63
N PHE A 57 -5.46 -7.59 -4.58
CA PHE A 57 -5.30 -9.05 -4.50
C PHE A 57 -3.85 -9.50 -4.61
N SER A 58 -3.01 -8.78 -5.35
CA SER A 58 -1.58 -9.08 -5.42
C SER A 58 -0.87 -8.82 -4.09
N PHE A 59 -1.27 -7.77 -3.36
CA PHE A 59 -0.72 -7.46 -2.03
C PHE A 59 -1.11 -8.52 -1.00
N LEU A 60 -2.36 -8.98 -1.03
CA LEU A 60 -2.84 -10.09 -0.21
C LEU A 60 -2.05 -11.37 -0.50
N LYS A 61 -1.92 -11.72 -1.79
CA LYS A 61 -1.15 -12.89 -2.22
C LYS A 61 0.32 -12.81 -1.79
N HIS A 62 0.94 -11.63 -1.85
CA HIS A 62 2.32 -11.44 -1.40
C HIS A 62 2.47 -11.70 0.11
N ALA A 63 1.47 -11.31 0.91
CA ALA A 63 1.39 -11.61 2.34
C ALA A 63 0.97 -13.06 2.65
N GLY A 64 0.84 -13.94 1.64
CA GLY A 64 0.40 -15.32 1.81
C GLY A 64 -1.11 -15.48 2.07
N LEU A 65 -1.89 -14.42 1.87
CA LEU A 65 -3.34 -14.43 2.08
C LEU A 65 -4.08 -14.69 0.76
N SER A 66 -5.10 -15.55 0.81
CA SER A 66 -6.00 -15.83 -0.30
C SER A 66 -7.43 -15.94 0.20
N PHE A 67 -8.38 -15.40 -0.55
CA PHE A 67 -9.82 -15.46 -0.27
C PHE A 67 -10.56 -16.05 -1.47
#